data_AF-G0MV46-F1
#
_entry.id   AF-G0MV46-F1
#
_cell.length_a   1.000
_cell.length_b   1.000
_cell.length_c   1.000
_cell.angle_alpha   90.00
_cell.angle_beta   90.00
_cell.angle_gamma   90.00
#
_symmetry.space_group_name_H-M   'P 1'
#
loop_
_entity.id
_entity.type
_entity.pdbx_description
1 polymer ?
#
loop_
_entity_poly.entity_id
_entity_poly.type
_entity_poly.pdbx_seq_one_letter_code
_entity_poly.pdbx_strand_id
1 'polypeptide(L)'
;MLILFLLTTAFAAEVVVKMTPKAVAHVFKKEMSSLHSSLLHLKPPPFQATYLGLEVTIDHLQVVDLKMPRLTYETGTTSSRMIFKLIGGSARLLGQYSAVYKTKREGQFEMVLEHFHLAVPVQRTALTKFTVSSDMCTLEVDESMITMSPILPEQISAEIKTDLLNQLRDASCSKATTMISKMNSQLVHFAEATDISQGGHPSHINVELHFQNPTAEDDSAIHVEVTESVVNAELGKLFSSANTRFIWNDVPEIKDTLKDCKSSECRLFEDGDIVSSFFDRPLVRIHSDDTVTLRLPLSTTLTTTGGKELFRVQTEVNLILEDIVLDEPVNGDVSWSAKFRVKEINVLQTSSSRSFQKFAATMESWIGEHKAFLENLLNTYIRGSLPVHLRSPLVWTHRLHARPNFTTSSLNFHVHPHFSPPLRVLV
;
A
#
# COMPACT_ATOMS: atom_id res chain seq x y z
N MET A 1 11.53 -38.22 26.15
CA MET A 1 10.33 -37.38 26.33
C MET A 1 10.47 -36.20 25.38
N LEU A 2 9.98 -36.40 24.16
CA LEU A 2 9.77 -35.36 23.16
C LEU A 2 8.55 -34.54 23.61
N ILE A 3 8.56 -33.21 23.45
CA ILE A 3 7.46 -32.37 22.93
C ILE A 3 7.65 -30.90 23.32
N LEU A 4 7.89 -30.13 22.26
CA LEU A 4 7.57 -28.72 22.01
C LEU A 4 8.19 -27.63 22.89
N PHE A 5 9.35 -27.15 22.43
CA PHE A 5 9.59 -25.73 22.32
C PHE A 5 8.40 -25.08 21.59
N LEU A 6 7.60 -24.30 22.32
CA LEU A 6 6.73 -23.27 21.76
C LEU A 6 7.62 -22.16 21.19
N LEU A 7 8.22 -22.43 20.03
CA LEU A 7 8.51 -21.40 19.04
C LEU A 7 7.16 -20.82 18.62
N THR A 8 6.66 -19.86 19.39
CA THR A 8 5.79 -18.85 18.82
C THR A 8 6.71 -17.99 17.94
N THR A 9 6.94 -18.46 16.72
CA THR A 9 7.30 -17.59 15.62
C THR A 9 6.13 -16.62 15.47
N ALA A 10 6.15 -15.53 16.22
CA ALA A 10 5.44 -14.34 15.78
C ALA A 10 6.05 -14.01 14.44
N PHE A 11 5.38 -14.40 13.35
CA PHE A 11 5.76 -13.99 12.01
C PHE A 11 5.69 -12.46 12.01
N ALA A 12 6.83 -11.81 12.18
CA ALA A 12 6.92 -10.37 12.01
C ALA A 12 6.43 -10.05 10.59
N ALA A 13 5.53 -9.08 10.46
CA ALA A 13 5.07 -8.65 9.16
C ALA A 13 6.26 -8.15 8.34
N GLU A 14 6.32 -8.57 7.08
CA GLU A 14 7.39 -8.22 6.14
C GLU A 14 7.05 -6.92 5.39
N VAL A 15 5.75 -6.65 5.23
CA VAL A 15 5.25 -5.36 4.77
C VAL A 15 4.18 -4.87 5.74
N VAL A 16 4.28 -3.63 6.20
CA VAL A 16 3.27 -2.99 7.05
C VAL A 16 2.69 -1.79 6.31
N VAL A 17 1.39 -1.80 6.07
CA VAL A 17 0.66 -0.69 5.45
C VAL A 17 -0.14 0.05 6.51
N LYS A 18 0.28 1.27 6.84
CA LYS A 18 -0.40 2.13 7.81
C LYS A 18 -1.28 3.15 7.09
N MET A 19 -2.57 3.14 7.40
CA MET A 19 -3.53 4.09 6.84
C MET A 19 -4.01 5.04 7.92
N THR A 20 -4.19 6.30 7.56
CA THR A 20 -4.81 7.36 8.37
C THR A 20 -6.31 7.50 8.04
N PRO A 21 -7.10 8.21 8.85
CA PRO A 21 -8.53 8.37 8.58
C PRO A 21 -8.85 9.02 7.22
N LYS A 22 -8.13 10.06 6.77
CA LYS A 22 -8.38 10.60 5.42
C LYS A 22 -7.89 9.66 4.33
N ALA A 23 -6.80 8.91 4.53
CA ALA A 23 -6.35 7.92 3.55
C ALA A 23 -7.42 6.83 3.33
N VAL A 24 -8.03 6.32 4.40
CA VAL A 24 -9.16 5.37 4.31
C VAL A 24 -10.34 6.01 3.56
N ALA A 25 -10.72 7.24 3.91
CA ALA A 25 -11.80 7.94 3.22
C ALA A 25 -11.53 8.12 1.71
N HIS A 26 -10.27 8.32 1.33
CA HIS A 26 -9.85 8.45 -0.05
C HIS A 26 -9.92 7.12 -0.80
N VAL A 27 -9.31 6.07 -0.24
CA VAL A 27 -9.27 4.73 -0.86
C VAL A 27 -10.68 4.20 -1.11
N PHE A 28 -11.60 4.41 -0.17
CA PHE A 28 -12.98 3.92 -0.26
C PHE A 28 -13.98 4.95 -0.81
N LYS A 29 -13.49 5.98 -1.52
CA LYS A 29 -14.35 7.03 -2.10
C LYS A 29 -15.39 6.45 -3.08
N LYS A 30 -15.03 5.40 -3.83
CA LYS A 30 -15.92 4.73 -4.78
C LYS A 30 -17.03 3.97 -4.04
N GLU A 31 -16.68 3.25 -2.98
CA GLU A 31 -17.62 2.53 -2.12
C GLU A 31 -18.57 3.51 -1.42
N MET A 32 -18.05 4.64 -0.93
CA MET A 32 -18.86 5.74 -0.39
C MET A 32 -19.84 6.29 -1.43
N SER A 33 -19.40 6.45 -2.68
CA SER A 33 -20.27 6.89 -3.78
C SER A 33 -21.34 5.84 -4.13
N SER A 34 -20.99 4.56 -4.05
CA SER A 34 -21.96 3.46 -4.21
C SER A 34 -22.98 3.40 -3.08
N LEU A 35 -22.56 3.68 -1.84
CA LEU A 35 -23.47 3.79 -0.69
C LEU A 35 -24.41 4.98 -0.86
N HIS A 36 -23.90 6.13 -1.32
CA HIS A 36 -24.72 7.31 -1.61
C HIS A 36 -25.86 6.99 -2.57
N SER A 37 -25.55 6.40 -3.72
CA SER A 37 -26.56 6.01 -4.70
C SER A 37 -27.56 5.00 -4.12
N SER A 38 -27.09 4.06 -3.30
CA SER A 38 -27.96 3.07 -2.64
C SER A 38 -28.92 3.68 -1.62
N LEU A 39 -28.46 4.70 -0.88
CA LEU A 39 -29.28 5.39 0.13
C LEU A 39 -30.23 6.41 -0.50
N LEU A 40 -29.81 7.11 -1.57
CA LEU A 40 -30.66 8.05 -2.30
C LEU A 40 -31.84 7.33 -2.98
N HIS A 41 -31.64 6.11 -3.47
CA HIS A 41 -32.70 5.29 -4.05
C HIS A 41 -33.37 4.35 -3.04
N LEU A 42 -33.11 4.55 -1.75
CA LEU A 42 -33.76 3.78 -0.70
C LEU A 42 -35.26 4.12 -0.69
N LYS A 43 -36.09 3.07 -0.73
CA LYS A 43 -37.52 3.15 -0.48
C LYS A 43 -37.79 2.45 0.86
N PRO A 44 -37.77 3.19 1.99
CA PRO A 44 -38.10 2.60 3.29
C PRO A 44 -39.47 1.91 3.24
N PRO A 45 -39.65 0.81 3.98
CA PRO A 45 -40.96 0.19 4.07
C PRO A 45 -41.95 1.17 4.73
N PRO A 46 -43.24 1.07 4.40
CA PRO A 46 -44.27 1.89 5.02
C PRO A 46 -44.18 1.87 6.54
N PHE A 47 -44.32 3.05 7.13
CA PHE A 47 -44.42 3.19 8.58
C PHE A 47 -45.87 2.98 8.99
N GLN A 48 -46.13 2.17 10.02
CA GLN A 48 -47.47 1.96 10.56
C GLN A 48 -47.40 1.90 12.08
N ALA A 49 -48.20 2.72 12.76
CA ALA A 49 -48.25 2.77 14.21
C ALA A 49 -49.63 3.22 14.70
N THR A 50 -49.94 2.91 15.96
CA THR A 50 -51.20 3.34 16.60
C THR A 50 -50.88 4.17 17.83
N TYR A 51 -51.30 5.43 17.84
CA TYR A 51 -51.08 6.36 18.95
C TYR A 51 -52.42 6.83 19.51
N LEU A 52 -52.69 6.53 20.78
CA LEU A 52 -53.94 6.97 21.44
C LEU A 52 -55.21 6.57 20.65
N GLY A 53 -55.16 5.43 19.96
CA GLY A 53 -56.23 4.93 19.10
C GLY A 53 -56.26 5.49 17.66
N LEU A 54 -55.38 6.45 17.32
CA LEU A 54 -55.18 6.93 15.96
C LEU A 54 -54.21 6.00 15.22
N GLU A 55 -54.69 5.31 14.19
CA GLU A 55 -53.86 4.54 13.28
C GLU A 55 -53.19 5.48 12.29
N VAL A 56 -51.87 5.54 12.31
CA VAL A 56 -51.07 6.36 11.41
C VAL A 56 -50.29 5.47 10.47
N THR A 57 -50.41 5.73 9.17
CA THR A 57 -49.57 5.13 8.13
C THR A 57 -48.78 6.22 7.41
N ILE A 58 -47.51 5.96 7.11
CA ILE A 58 -46.71 6.79 6.20
C ILE A 58 -46.23 5.89 5.06
N ASP A 59 -46.82 6.11 3.90
CA ASP A 59 -46.57 5.37 2.67
C ASP A 59 -45.68 6.17 1.73
N HIS A 60 -45.14 5.48 0.72
CA HIS A 60 -44.33 6.09 -0.34
C HIS A 60 -43.14 6.91 0.16
N LEU A 61 -42.52 6.50 1.27
CA LEU A 61 -41.30 7.13 1.79
C LEU A 61 -40.18 7.09 0.74
N GLN A 62 -39.58 8.25 0.48
CA GLN A 62 -38.49 8.44 -0.46
C GLN A 62 -37.46 9.40 0.09
N VAL A 63 -36.18 9.06 -0.05
CA VAL A 63 -35.07 9.97 0.22
C VAL A 63 -34.90 10.88 -1.01
N VAL A 64 -35.16 12.17 -0.85
CA VAL A 64 -35.13 13.14 -1.97
C VAL A 64 -33.86 13.98 -2.00
N ASP A 65 -33.21 14.13 -0.85
CA ASP A 65 -31.90 14.77 -0.75
C ASP A 65 -31.06 14.01 0.28
N LEU A 66 -29.77 13.84 -0.04
CA LEU A 66 -28.82 13.14 0.80
C LEU A 66 -27.42 13.73 0.59
N LYS A 67 -26.92 14.40 1.62
CA LYS A 67 -25.51 14.75 1.74
C LYS A 67 -24.79 13.61 2.45
N MET A 68 -23.80 13.03 1.78
CA MET A 68 -23.05 11.93 2.38
C MET A 68 -22.24 12.39 3.60
N PRO A 69 -22.25 11.59 4.68
CA PRO A 69 -21.33 11.78 5.79
C PRO A 69 -19.89 11.48 5.38
N ARG A 70 -18.93 12.06 6.10
CA ARG A 70 -17.50 11.79 5.93
C ARG A 70 -17.11 10.50 6.64
N LEU A 71 -16.42 9.60 5.94
CA LEU A 71 -15.81 8.41 6.53
C LEU A 71 -14.56 8.77 7.36
N THR A 72 -14.48 8.23 8.56
CA THR A 72 -13.34 8.28 9.46
C THR A 72 -13.34 7.03 10.34
N TYR A 73 -12.31 6.85 11.17
CA TYR A 73 -12.32 5.82 12.20
C TYR A 73 -11.64 6.32 13.47
N GLU A 74 -11.88 5.60 14.56
CA GLU A 74 -11.17 5.75 15.82
C GLU A 74 -10.65 4.37 16.27
N THR A 75 -9.40 4.33 16.71
CA THR A 75 -8.81 3.15 17.34
C THR A 75 -8.94 3.27 18.85
N GLY A 76 -9.46 2.25 19.51
CA GLY A 76 -9.50 2.20 20.98
C GLY A 76 -8.10 2.09 21.58
N THR A 77 -8.01 2.23 22.91
CA THR A 77 -6.76 2.06 23.68
C THR A 77 -6.14 0.66 23.51
N THR A 78 -6.96 -0.33 23.18
CA THR A 78 -6.52 -1.65 22.71
C THR A 78 -6.63 -1.72 21.18
N SER A 79 -5.55 -2.11 20.50
CA SER A 79 -5.45 -2.20 19.02
C SER A 79 -6.46 -3.14 18.35
N SER A 80 -7.22 -3.92 19.13
CA SER A 80 -8.23 -4.86 18.67
C SER A 80 -9.63 -4.28 18.49
N ARG A 81 -9.91 -3.10 19.07
CA ARG A 81 -11.23 -2.45 18.96
C ARG A 81 -11.11 -1.17 18.15
N MET A 82 -11.92 -1.07 17.10
CA MET A 82 -11.99 0.13 16.26
C MET A 82 -13.45 0.50 16.01
N ILE A 83 -13.70 1.76 15.72
CA ILE A 83 -15.02 2.25 15.37
C ILE A 83 -14.90 3.02 14.07
N PHE A 84 -15.53 2.52 13.01
CA PHE A 84 -15.72 3.31 11.80
C PHE A 84 -16.84 4.30 12.04
N LYS A 85 -16.61 5.57 11.70
CA LYS A 85 -17.61 6.63 11.84
C LYS A 85 -17.90 7.26 10.49
N LEU A 86 -19.18 7.51 10.25
CA LEU A 86 -19.68 8.33 9.16
C LEU A 86 -20.26 9.58 9.80
N ILE A 87 -19.60 10.73 9.66
CA ILE A 87 -19.90 11.95 10.44
C ILE A 87 -20.46 13.05 9.54
N GLY A 88 -21.52 13.72 10.01
CA GLY A 88 -22.01 14.99 9.43
C GLY A 88 -22.81 14.84 8.13
N GLY A 89 -23.57 13.76 7.98
CA GLY A 89 -24.50 13.61 6.86
C GLY A 89 -25.78 14.45 7.05
N SER A 90 -26.53 14.67 5.98
CA SER A 90 -27.89 15.22 6.07
C SER A 90 -28.81 14.54 5.08
N ALA A 91 -30.09 14.40 5.42
CA ALA A 91 -31.06 13.72 4.57
C ALA A 91 -32.44 14.40 4.66
N ARG A 92 -33.16 14.36 3.55
CA ARG A 92 -34.55 14.80 3.48
C ARG A 92 -35.42 13.67 2.92
N LEU A 93 -36.45 13.30 3.67
CA LEU A 93 -37.40 12.25 3.31
C LEU A 93 -38.77 12.86 3.08
N LEU A 94 -39.44 12.42 2.02
CA LEU A 94 -40.83 12.77 1.73
C LEU A 94 -41.68 11.50 1.71
N GLY A 95 -42.95 11.64 2.06
CA GLY A 95 -43.93 10.56 2.00
C GLY A 95 -45.35 11.08 2.02
N GLN A 96 -46.31 10.17 1.97
CA GLN A 96 -47.73 10.46 2.14
C GLN A 96 -48.17 9.84 3.46
N TYR A 97 -48.82 10.61 4.32
CA TYR A 97 -49.34 10.07 5.56
C TYR A 97 -50.87 9.96 5.54
N SER A 98 -51.39 8.96 6.23
CA SER A 98 -52.81 8.77 6.52
C SER A 98 -52.99 8.53 8.00
N ALA A 99 -53.97 9.19 8.61
CA ALA A 99 -54.32 9.04 10.01
C ALA A 99 -55.81 8.72 10.15
N VAL A 100 -56.11 7.56 10.75
CA VAL A 100 -57.46 6.98 10.85
C VAL A 100 -57.84 6.82 12.31
N TYR A 101 -58.96 7.43 12.68
CA TYR A 101 -59.66 7.15 13.92
C TYR A 101 -61.13 6.90 13.58
N LYS A 102 -61.98 7.93 13.74
CA LYS A 102 -63.36 7.97 13.24
C LYS A 102 -63.49 8.59 11.85
N THR A 103 -62.51 9.40 11.46
CA THR A 103 -62.40 10.04 10.14
C THR A 103 -61.00 9.77 9.61
N LYS A 104 -60.87 9.73 8.28
CA LYS A 104 -59.58 9.59 7.60
C LYS A 104 -59.02 10.97 7.27
N ARG A 105 -57.79 11.23 7.68
CA ARG A 105 -57.01 12.40 7.26
C ARG A 105 -55.85 11.92 6.41
N GLU A 106 -55.62 12.55 5.27
CA GLU A 106 -54.51 12.23 4.38
C GLU A 106 -53.73 13.50 4.05
N GLY A 107 -52.45 13.36 3.81
CA GLY A 107 -51.61 14.50 3.52
C GLY A 107 -50.16 14.17 3.21
N GLN A 108 -49.34 15.22 3.21
CA GLN A 108 -47.90 15.12 2.92
C GLN A 108 -47.11 15.00 4.23
N PHE A 109 -46.05 14.19 4.18
CA PHE A 109 -45.08 14.01 5.24
C PHE A 109 -43.69 14.44 4.74
N GLU A 110 -42.96 15.16 5.57
CA GLU A 110 -41.57 15.50 5.37
C GLU A 110 -40.79 15.26 6.66
N MET A 111 -39.60 14.66 6.54
CA MET A 111 -38.62 14.56 7.61
C MET A 111 -37.28 15.10 7.13
N VAL A 112 -36.69 15.97 7.94
CA VAL A 112 -35.35 16.52 7.71
C VAL A 112 -34.44 16.01 8.83
N LEU A 113 -33.30 15.45 8.44
CA LEU A 113 -32.23 15.02 9.32
C LEU A 113 -31.00 15.87 9.02
N GLU A 114 -30.53 16.63 10.00
CA GLU A 114 -29.29 17.39 9.91
C GLU A 114 -28.23 16.80 10.83
N HIS A 115 -27.00 16.75 10.31
CA HIS A 115 -25.82 16.24 11.00
C HIS A 115 -26.04 14.85 11.63
N PHE A 116 -26.44 13.87 10.82
CA PHE A 116 -26.50 12.49 11.27
C PHE A 116 -25.10 11.84 11.29
N HIS A 117 -24.86 11.03 12.30
CA HIS A 117 -23.61 10.31 12.56
C HIS A 117 -23.91 8.82 12.72
N LEU A 118 -23.22 7.97 11.95
CA LEU A 118 -23.25 6.52 12.16
C LEU A 118 -21.93 6.06 12.75
N ALA A 119 -21.99 5.25 13.80
CA ALA A 119 -20.82 4.58 14.35
C ALA A 119 -21.01 3.06 14.20
N VAL A 120 -20.02 2.40 13.59
CA VAL A 120 -20.00 0.95 13.38
C VAL A 120 -18.77 0.38 14.10
N PRO A 121 -18.96 -0.18 15.30
CA PRO A 121 -17.89 -0.87 16.01
C PRO A 121 -17.44 -2.12 15.25
N VAL A 122 -16.14 -2.29 15.14
CA VAL A 122 -15.51 -3.47 14.55
C VAL A 122 -14.45 -4.03 15.49
N GLN A 123 -14.33 -5.35 15.47
CA GLN A 123 -13.30 -6.05 16.23
C GLN A 123 -12.26 -6.61 15.26
N ARG A 124 -11.00 -6.27 15.45
CA ARG A 124 -9.89 -6.81 14.66
C ARG A 124 -9.65 -8.25 15.11
N THR A 125 -9.84 -9.20 14.19
CA THR A 125 -9.69 -10.64 14.44
C THR A 125 -8.38 -11.19 13.90
N ALA A 126 -7.76 -10.50 12.94
CA ALA A 126 -6.40 -10.78 12.44
C ALA A 126 -5.72 -9.49 11.97
N LEU A 127 -4.45 -9.59 11.57
CA LEU A 127 -3.63 -8.46 11.13
C LEU A 127 -4.26 -7.65 9.97
N THR A 128 -5.13 -8.26 9.17
CA THR A 128 -5.79 -7.62 8.00
C THR A 128 -7.32 -7.74 8.02
N LYS A 129 -7.90 -8.37 9.06
CA LYS A 129 -9.32 -8.72 9.12
C LYS A 129 -9.98 -8.08 10.33
N PHE A 130 -11.12 -7.45 10.10
CA PHE A 130 -12.04 -7.06 11.16
C PHE A 130 -13.40 -7.72 11.00
N THR A 131 -14.02 -8.11 12.10
CA THR A 131 -15.41 -8.55 12.14
C THR A 131 -16.29 -7.36 12.46
N VAL A 132 -17.37 -7.23 11.70
CA VAL A 132 -18.37 -6.19 11.89
C VAL A 132 -19.46 -6.77 12.78
N SER A 133 -19.79 -6.08 13.87
CA SER A 133 -20.95 -6.41 14.69
C SER A 133 -22.05 -5.41 14.38
N SER A 134 -23.08 -5.84 13.66
CA SER A 134 -24.23 -5.00 13.31
C SER A 134 -24.98 -4.48 14.53
N ASP A 135 -25.02 -5.29 15.59
CA ASP A 135 -25.88 -5.09 16.76
C ASP A 135 -25.40 -3.94 17.65
N MET A 136 -24.16 -3.49 17.42
CA MET A 136 -23.52 -2.41 18.16
C MET A 136 -23.47 -1.09 17.37
N CYS A 137 -24.07 -1.06 16.18
CA CYS A 137 -24.11 0.15 15.37
C CYS A 137 -25.06 1.19 15.98
N THR A 138 -24.64 2.46 15.97
CA THR A 138 -25.47 3.58 16.43
C THR A 138 -25.71 4.59 15.31
N LEU A 139 -26.89 5.20 15.33
CA LEU A 139 -27.24 6.39 14.56
C LEU A 139 -27.57 7.49 15.56
N GLU A 140 -26.81 8.57 15.51
CA GLU A 140 -27.08 9.80 16.25
C GLU A 140 -27.48 10.88 15.24
N VAL A 141 -28.48 11.69 15.57
CA VAL A 141 -28.93 12.78 14.71
C VAL A 141 -29.02 14.02 15.58
N ASP A 142 -28.17 15.00 15.31
CA ASP A 142 -28.08 16.23 16.12
C ASP A 142 -29.38 17.01 16.05
N GLU A 143 -29.92 17.17 14.83
CA GLU A 143 -31.17 17.88 14.60
C GLU A 143 -32.09 17.10 13.66
N SER A 144 -33.35 16.94 14.07
CA SER A 144 -34.36 16.27 13.27
C SER A 144 -35.70 16.99 13.39
N MET A 145 -36.35 17.19 12.26
CA MET A 145 -37.65 17.83 12.16
C MET A 145 -38.59 16.93 11.38
N ILE A 146 -39.85 16.86 11.79
CA ILE A 146 -40.92 16.30 10.98
C ILE A 146 -41.99 17.35 10.74
N THR A 147 -42.54 17.34 9.53
CA THR A 147 -43.61 18.23 9.10
C THR A 147 -44.70 17.39 8.46
N MET A 148 -45.94 17.56 8.92
CA MET A 148 -47.12 16.91 8.36
C MET A 148 -48.15 17.96 7.97
N SER A 149 -48.73 17.82 6.79
CA SER A 149 -49.78 18.71 6.30
C SER A 149 -50.97 17.90 5.81
N PRO A 150 -52.12 17.89 6.52
CA PRO A 150 -52.44 18.72 7.70
C PRO A 150 -51.66 18.33 8.98
N ILE A 151 -51.54 19.27 9.93
CA ILE A 151 -50.77 19.05 11.17
C ILE A 151 -51.51 18.08 12.11
N LEU A 152 -50.75 17.13 12.70
CA LEU A 152 -51.21 16.28 13.79
C LEU A 152 -50.85 16.89 15.16
N PRO A 153 -51.51 16.48 16.26
CA PRO A 153 -51.11 16.90 17.60
C PRO A 153 -49.62 16.67 17.85
N GLU A 154 -48.98 17.60 18.55
CA GLU A 154 -47.54 17.62 18.78
C GLU A 154 -47.03 16.34 19.44
N GLN A 155 -47.78 15.81 20.41
CA GLN A 155 -47.46 14.53 21.09
C GLN A 155 -47.36 13.37 20.09
N ILE A 156 -48.33 13.23 19.19
CA ILE A 156 -48.34 12.16 18.17
C ILE A 156 -47.19 12.37 17.18
N SER A 157 -46.93 13.62 16.80
CA SER A 157 -45.82 13.97 15.93
C SER A 157 -44.46 13.61 16.55
N ALA A 158 -44.27 13.86 17.86
CA ALA A 158 -43.05 13.51 18.57
C ALA A 158 -42.83 11.99 18.65
N GLU A 159 -43.89 11.21 18.88
CA GLU A 159 -43.82 9.74 18.88
C GLU A 159 -43.48 9.18 17.49
N ILE A 160 -44.16 9.66 16.44
CA ILE A 160 -43.86 9.29 15.04
C ILE A 160 -42.39 9.57 14.71
N LYS A 161 -41.89 10.76 15.09
CA LYS A 161 -40.49 11.14 14.87
C LYS A 161 -39.55 10.13 15.53
N THR A 162 -39.83 9.74 16.77
CA THR A 162 -38.98 8.81 17.55
C THR A 162 -38.98 7.43 16.93
N ASP A 163 -40.15 6.89 16.59
CA ASP A 163 -40.26 5.55 16.01
C ASP A 163 -39.66 5.49 14.60
N LEU A 164 -39.84 6.53 13.79
CA LEU A 164 -39.24 6.60 12.47
C LEU A 164 -37.71 6.74 12.55
N LEU A 165 -37.17 7.50 13.50
CA LEU A 165 -35.72 7.54 13.74
C LEU A 165 -35.17 6.16 14.12
N ASN A 166 -35.89 5.40 14.94
CA ASN A 166 -35.49 4.03 15.28
C ASN A 166 -35.49 3.12 14.05
N GLN A 167 -36.53 3.18 13.21
CA GLN A 167 -36.58 2.41 11.96
C GLN A 167 -35.45 2.81 10.99
N LEU A 168 -35.15 4.10 10.87
CA LEU A 168 -34.06 4.61 10.05
C LEU A 168 -32.69 4.20 10.59
N ARG A 169 -32.51 4.15 11.91
CA ARG A 169 -31.30 3.62 12.54
C ARG A 169 -31.07 2.18 12.10
N ASP A 170 -32.07 1.31 12.25
CA ASP A 170 -31.91 -0.11 11.94
C ASP A 170 -31.58 -0.33 10.45
N ALA A 171 -32.28 0.37 9.56
CA ALA A 171 -32.02 0.32 8.11
C ALA A 171 -30.62 0.86 7.75
N SER A 172 -30.23 2.00 8.32
CA SER A 172 -28.93 2.64 8.04
C SER A 172 -27.78 1.81 8.59
N CYS A 173 -27.92 1.27 9.79
CA CYS A 173 -26.93 0.40 10.41
C CYS A 173 -26.71 -0.90 9.63
N SER A 174 -27.78 -1.50 9.10
CA SER A 174 -27.68 -2.66 8.21
C SER A 174 -26.86 -2.34 6.95
N LYS A 175 -27.12 -1.19 6.30
CA LYS A 175 -26.39 -0.76 5.09
C LYS A 175 -24.95 -0.37 5.37
N ALA A 176 -24.70 0.37 6.45
CA ALA A 176 -23.35 0.73 6.88
C ALA A 176 -22.52 -0.52 7.21
N THR A 177 -23.08 -1.47 7.97
CA THR A 177 -22.43 -2.76 8.27
C THR A 177 -22.06 -3.52 6.99
N THR A 178 -22.96 -3.56 6.01
CA THR A 178 -22.70 -4.20 4.71
C THR A 178 -21.56 -3.52 3.97
N MET A 179 -21.52 -2.18 3.96
CA MET A 179 -20.44 -1.42 3.36
C MET A 179 -19.09 -1.70 4.04
N ILE A 180 -19.04 -1.64 5.37
CA ILE A 180 -17.82 -1.91 6.14
C ILE A 180 -17.34 -3.35 5.93
N SER A 181 -18.26 -4.32 5.83
CA SER A 181 -17.93 -5.71 5.47
C SER A 181 -17.33 -5.83 4.07
N LYS A 182 -17.86 -5.09 3.09
CA LYS A 182 -17.30 -5.02 1.74
C LYS A 182 -15.89 -4.40 1.74
N MET A 183 -15.68 -3.32 2.50
CA MET A 183 -14.35 -2.72 2.69
C MET A 183 -13.36 -3.74 3.28
N ASN A 184 -13.77 -4.49 4.30
CA ASN A 184 -12.96 -5.57 4.89
C ASN A 184 -12.54 -6.58 3.82
N SER A 185 -13.48 -7.05 2.99
CA SER A 185 -13.16 -8.03 1.94
C SER A 185 -12.14 -7.50 0.92
N GLN A 186 -12.21 -6.22 0.57
CA GLN A 186 -11.26 -5.58 -0.33
C GLN A 186 -9.87 -5.44 0.31
N LEU A 187 -9.81 -5.10 1.60
CA LEU A 187 -8.55 -5.01 2.35
C LEU A 187 -7.88 -6.38 2.55
N VAL A 188 -8.67 -7.44 2.71
CA VAL A 188 -8.16 -8.81 2.77
C VAL A 188 -7.52 -9.20 1.44
N HIS A 189 -8.20 -8.95 0.33
CA HIS A 189 -7.64 -9.21 -1.00
C HIS A 189 -6.42 -8.35 -1.29
N PHE A 190 -6.32 -7.14 -0.75
CA PHE A 190 -5.12 -6.31 -0.85
C PHE A 190 -3.89 -7.00 -0.25
N ALA A 191 -4.01 -7.56 0.96
CA ALA A 191 -2.92 -8.26 1.62
C ALA A 191 -2.55 -9.60 0.95
N GLU A 192 -3.52 -10.28 0.35
CA GLU A 192 -3.31 -11.55 -0.35
C GLU A 192 -2.75 -11.38 -1.77
N ALA A 193 -3.09 -10.29 -2.48
CA ALA A 193 -2.66 -10.04 -3.87
C ALA A 193 -1.23 -9.49 -3.99
N THR A 194 -0.65 -8.97 -2.91
CA THR A 194 0.77 -8.60 -2.80
C THR A 194 1.72 -9.80 -2.76
N ASP A 195 1.26 -10.97 -3.21
CA ASP A 195 2.10 -12.13 -3.48
C ASP A 195 3.07 -11.81 -4.65
N ILE A 196 4.27 -11.33 -4.31
CA ILE A 196 5.37 -11.10 -5.25
C ILE A 196 6.02 -12.45 -5.65
N SER A 197 5.42 -13.60 -5.35
CA SER A 197 5.95 -14.91 -5.74
C SER A 197 5.69 -15.26 -7.21
N GLN A 198 6.47 -14.61 -8.07
CA GLN A 198 6.95 -15.25 -9.29
C GLN A 198 8.47 -15.40 -9.11
N GLY A 199 8.88 -16.47 -8.40
CA GLY A 199 10.27 -16.93 -8.36
C GLY A 199 10.89 -17.09 -6.96
N GLY A 200 10.57 -18.18 -6.25
CA GLY A 200 11.55 -18.84 -5.35
C GLY A 200 11.68 -18.39 -3.89
N HIS A 201 10.93 -17.41 -3.39
CA HIS A 201 10.76 -17.23 -1.93
C HIS A 201 9.68 -18.22 -1.44
N PRO A 202 9.76 -18.79 -0.23
CA PRO A 202 8.71 -19.65 0.31
C PRO A 202 7.39 -18.87 0.45
N SER A 203 6.59 -18.96 -0.60
CA SER A 203 5.13 -18.93 -0.69
C SER A 203 4.33 -17.69 -0.29
N HIS A 204 4.66 -16.85 0.69
CA HIS A 204 3.80 -15.69 1.00
C HIS A 204 4.58 -14.55 1.70
N ILE A 205 4.50 -13.32 1.17
CA ILE A 205 4.92 -12.12 1.90
C ILE A 205 3.85 -11.79 2.92
N ASN A 206 4.21 -11.72 4.20
CA ASN A 206 3.25 -11.38 5.25
C ASN A 206 2.99 -9.85 5.25
N VAL A 207 1.85 -9.43 4.71
CA VAL A 207 1.41 -8.03 4.72
C VAL A 207 0.46 -7.77 5.87
N GLU A 208 0.76 -6.77 6.69
CA GLU A 208 -0.09 -6.32 7.78
C GLU A 208 -0.65 -4.92 7.51
N LEU A 209 -1.92 -4.72 7.84
CA LEU A 209 -2.59 -3.42 7.74
C LEU A 209 -2.76 -2.80 9.13
N HIS A 210 -2.22 -1.61 9.34
CA HIS A 210 -2.39 -0.83 10.55
C HIS A 210 -3.27 0.39 10.30
N PHE A 211 -4.15 0.66 11.25
CA PHE A 211 -4.87 1.94 11.31
C PHE A 211 -4.16 2.80 12.34
N GLN A 212 -3.66 3.95 11.91
CA GLN A 212 -2.88 4.83 12.78
C GLN A 212 -3.65 6.12 13.07
N ASN A 213 -3.42 6.70 14.24
CA ASN A 213 -3.96 8.02 14.54
C ASN A 213 -3.25 9.07 13.66
N PRO A 214 -3.98 10.09 13.17
CA PRO A 214 -3.39 11.10 12.31
C PRO A 214 -2.39 11.96 13.08
N THR A 215 -1.23 12.23 12.47
CA THR A 215 -0.34 13.33 12.85
C THR A 215 -0.63 14.54 11.96
N ALA A 216 -0.23 15.75 12.39
CA ALA A 216 -0.52 16.99 11.67
C ALA A 216 0.02 17.03 10.23
N GLU A 217 1.06 16.24 9.93
CA GLU A 217 1.77 16.23 8.64
C GLU A 217 1.37 15.05 7.73
N ASP A 218 0.78 13.97 8.26
CA ASP A 218 0.58 12.71 7.54
C ASP A 218 -0.88 12.25 7.38
N ASP A 219 -1.88 13.03 7.82
CA ASP A 219 -3.30 12.60 7.84
C ASP A 219 -3.87 12.20 6.46
N SER A 220 -3.21 12.54 5.34
CA SER A 220 -3.60 12.08 4.00
C SER A 220 -2.74 10.96 3.42
N ALA A 221 -1.62 10.62 4.06
CA ALA A 221 -0.66 9.67 3.53
C ALA A 221 -1.01 8.22 3.90
N ILE A 222 -0.68 7.30 2.99
CA ILE A 222 -0.55 5.87 3.31
C ILE A 222 0.93 5.60 3.56
N HIS A 223 1.27 4.98 4.69
CA HIS A 223 2.64 4.59 4.98
C HIS A 223 2.83 3.13 4.62
N VAL A 224 3.89 2.82 3.89
CA VAL A 224 4.26 1.44 3.58
C VAL A 224 5.65 1.20 4.13
N GLU A 225 5.79 0.27 5.05
CA GLU A 225 7.05 -0.17 5.63
C GLU A 225 7.41 -1.53 5.03
N VAL A 226 8.62 -1.67 4.52
CA VAL A 226 9.11 -2.89 3.89
C VAL A 226 10.37 -3.34 4.62
N THR A 227 10.40 -4.59 5.07
CA THR A 227 11.56 -5.17 5.74
C THR A 227 12.67 -5.50 4.75
N GLU A 228 13.89 -5.62 5.27
CA GLU A 228 15.04 -6.09 4.49
C GLU A 228 14.79 -7.45 3.84
N SER A 229 13.98 -8.33 4.45
CA SER A 229 13.72 -9.68 3.92
C SER A 229 13.06 -9.63 2.54
N VAL A 230 12.12 -8.71 2.32
CA VAL A 230 11.43 -8.52 1.04
C VAL A 230 12.40 -8.04 -0.03
N VAL A 231 13.22 -7.04 0.29
CA VAL A 231 14.23 -6.51 -0.65
C VAL A 231 15.25 -7.59 -1.02
N ASN A 232 15.71 -8.35 -0.03
CA ASN A 232 16.67 -9.44 -0.22
C ASN A 232 16.07 -10.64 -0.97
N ALA A 233 14.77 -10.89 -0.87
CA ALA A 233 14.05 -11.88 -1.67
C ALA A 233 14.13 -11.56 -3.16
N GLU A 234 13.85 -10.31 -3.54
CA GLU A 234 13.92 -9.85 -4.94
C GLU A 234 15.36 -9.87 -5.48
N LEU A 235 16.34 -9.44 -4.68
CA LEU A 235 17.76 -9.56 -5.02
C LEU A 235 18.18 -11.02 -5.22
N GLY A 236 17.63 -11.94 -4.44
CA GLY A 236 17.81 -13.38 -4.63
C GLY A 236 17.30 -13.90 -5.98
N LYS A 237 16.27 -13.28 -6.56
CA LYS A 237 15.76 -13.61 -7.90
C LYS A 237 16.71 -13.17 -9.01
N LEU A 238 17.30 -12.00 -8.87
CA LEU A 238 18.32 -11.50 -9.80
C LEU A 238 19.55 -12.41 -9.85
N PHE A 239 19.90 -13.03 -8.72
CA PHE A 239 20.94 -14.06 -8.66
C PHE A 239 20.51 -15.37 -9.35
N SER A 240 19.31 -15.88 -9.06
CA SER A 240 18.86 -17.18 -9.57
C SER A 240 18.49 -17.19 -11.07
N SER A 241 18.12 -16.04 -11.63
CA SER A 241 17.69 -15.92 -13.03
C SER A 241 18.82 -15.91 -14.07
N ALA A 242 20.09 -16.08 -13.66
CA ALA A 242 21.28 -16.13 -14.54
C ALA A 242 21.51 -14.91 -15.46
N ASN A 243 20.69 -13.86 -15.34
CA ASN A 243 20.66 -12.67 -16.21
C ASN A 243 21.52 -11.51 -15.71
N THR A 244 22.30 -11.69 -14.65
CA THR A 244 23.12 -10.64 -14.05
C THR A 244 24.59 -10.81 -14.44
N ARG A 245 24.88 -10.54 -15.72
CA ARG A 245 26.24 -10.51 -16.28
C ARG A 245 26.54 -9.09 -16.76
N PHE A 246 27.65 -8.53 -16.29
CA PHE A 246 28.20 -7.27 -16.75
C PHE A 246 29.37 -7.56 -17.68
N ILE A 247 29.25 -7.21 -18.96
CA ILE A 247 30.32 -7.37 -19.94
C ILE A 247 31.14 -6.07 -19.94
N TRP A 248 32.38 -6.14 -19.48
CA TRP A 248 33.26 -4.98 -19.30
C TRP A 248 33.78 -4.43 -20.64
N ASN A 249 33.80 -5.27 -21.68
CA ASN A 249 34.25 -4.90 -23.02
C ASN A 249 33.39 -3.82 -23.68
N ASP A 250 32.13 -3.66 -23.24
CA ASP A 250 31.22 -2.63 -23.72
C ASP A 250 31.43 -1.27 -23.04
N VAL A 251 32.32 -1.19 -22.05
CA VAL A 251 32.63 0.05 -21.32
C VAL A 251 33.78 0.79 -22.01
N PRO A 252 33.55 2.02 -22.54
CA PRO A 252 34.54 2.75 -23.34
C PRO A 252 35.90 2.96 -22.65
N GLU A 253 35.91 3.24 -21.35
CA GLU A 253 37.11 3.51 -20.57
C GLU A 253 38.01 2.28 -20.44
N ILE A 254 37.40 1.09 -20.26
CA ILE A 254 38.13 -0.18 -20.22
C ILE A 254 38.66 -0.50 -21.61
N LYS A 255 37.84 -0.28 -22.64
CA LYS A 255 38.23 -0.48 -24.04
C LYS A 255 39.42 0.39 -24.42
N ASP A 256 39.48 1.63 -23.95
CA ASP A 256 40.61 2.54 -24.20
C ASP A 256 41.85 2.14 -23.41
N THR A 257 41.69 1.71 -22.15
CA THR A 257 42.81 1.19 -21.34
C THR A 257 43.40 -0.09 -21.95
N LEU A 258 42.56 -0.96 -22.51
CA LEU A 258 42.98 -2.18 -23.22
C LEU A 258 43.72 -1.87 -24.53
N LYS A 259 43.36 -0.79 -25.25
CA LYS A 259 44.07 -0.37 -26.48
C LYS A 259 45.52 0.05 -26.22
N ASP A 260 45.79 0.63 -25.05
CA ASP A 260 47.14 1.06 -24.66
C ASP A 260 48.03 -0.10 -24.18
N CYS A 261 47.46 -1.28 -24.00
CA CYS A 261 48.20 -2.45 -23.57
C CYS A 261 48.99 -3.09 -24.73
N LYS A 262 50.31 -2.91 -24.73
CA LYS A 262 51.23 -3.41 -25.78
C LYS A 262 51.81 -4.80 -25.52
N SER A 263 51.43 -5.49 -24.45
CA SER A 263 51.97 -6.82 -24.15
C SER A 263 51.32 -7.91 -25.02
N SER A 264 52.01 -9.04 -25.21
CA SER A 264 51.46 -10.19 -25.93
C SER A 264 50.22 -10.79 -25.24
N GLU A 265 50.04 -10.55 -23.94
CA GLU A 265 48.84 -10.95 -23.20
C GLU A 265 47.61 -10.17 -23.68
N CYS A 266 47.78 -8.93 -24.16
CA CYS A 266 46.69 -8.06 -24.56
C CYS A 266 46.05 -8.41 -25.90
N ARG A 267 46.74 -9.17 -26.76
CA ARG A 267 46.14 -9.78 -27.96
C ARG A 267 45.07 -10.83 -27.65
N LEU A 268 45.12 -11.47 -26.48
CA LEU A 268 44.11 -12.46 -26.07
C LEU A 268 42.78 -11.83 -25.61
N PHE A 269 42.74 -10.51 -25.44
CA PHE A 269 41.52 -9.75 -25.15
C PHE A 269 40.74 -9.39 -26.41
N GLU A 270 41.37 -9.44 -27.59
CA GLU A 270 40.64 -9.35 -28.87
C GLU A 270 39.78 -10.61 -29.13
N ASP A 271 40.09 -11.72 -28.43
CA ASP A 271 39.47 -13.04 -28.58
C ASP A 271 38.62 -13.48 -27.36
N GLY A 272 38.27 -12.58 -26.42
CA GLY A 272 37.53 -12.96 -25.21
C GLY A 272 36.86 -11.82 -24.45
N ASP A 273 35.88 -12.18 -23.60
CA ASP A 273 35.11 -11.22 -22.81
C ASP A 273 35.54 -11.19 -21.34
N ILE A 274 35.76 -9.97 -20.82
CA ILE A 274 35.80 -9.74 -19.37
C ILE A 274 34.36 -9.62 -18.90
N VAL A 275 33.93 -10.56 -18.06
CA VAL A 275 32.55 -10.63 -17.56
C VAL A 275 32.58 -10.63 -16.03
N SER A 276 31.80 -9.77 -15.40
CA SER A 276 31.44 -9.88 -13.99
C SER A 276 30.07 -10.50 -13.83
N SER A 277 29.95 -11.46 -12.93
CA SER A 277 28.66 -12.02 -12.52
C SER A 277 28.60 -12.19 -11.01
N PHE A 278 27.41 -12.31 -10.45
CA PHE A 278 27.29 -12.64 -9.03
C PHE A 278 27.74 -14.07 -8.76
N PHE A 279 28.64 -14.28 -7.78
CA PHE A 279 29.04 -15.63 -7.33
C PHE A 279 28.30 -16.07 -6.06
N ASP A 280 27.69 -15.12 -5.36
CA ASP A 280 26.81 -15.35 -4.21
C ASP A 280 25.62 -14.38 -4.30
N ARG A 281 24.67 -14.47 -3.37
CA ARG A 281 23.48 -13.61 -3.35
C ARG A 281 23.83 -12.18 -2.94
N PRO A 282 23.42 -11.16 -3.71
CA PRO A 282 23.51 -9.77 -3.26
C PRO A 282 22.59 -9.55 -2.06
N LEU A 283 22.99 -8.65 -1.16
CA LEU A 283 22.32 -8.42 0.12
C LEU A 283 22.23 -6.92 0.45
N VAL A 284 21.03 -6.45 0.80
CA VAL A 284 20.78 -5.14 1.40
C VAL A 284 20.64 -5.28 2.91
N ARG A 285 21.18 -4.31 3.64
CA ARG A 285 20.95 -4.07 5.07
C ARG A 285 20.59 -2.61 5.31
N ILE A 286 19.57 -2.40 6.12
CA ILE A 286 19.06 -1.13 6.60
C ILE A 286 19.52 -1.00 8.05
N HIS A 287 20.44 -0.09 8.31
CA HIS A 287 21.01 0.08 9.64
C HIS A 287 20.11 0.95 10.52
N SER A 288 20.38 0.93 11.82
CA SER A 288 19.63 1.73 12.80
C SER A 288 19.86 3.24 12.69
N ASP A 289 20.83 3.67 11.91
CA ASP A 289 21.13 5.07 11.61
C ASP A 289 20.57 5.48 10.25
N ASP A 290 19.60 4.72 9.74
CA ASP A 290 18.91 4.94 8.45
C ASP A 290 19.82 4.80 7.22
N THR A 291 21.07 4.37 7.40
CA THR A 291 21.95 4.07 6.27
C THR A 291 21.55 2.75 5.63
N VAL A 292 21.48 2.74 4.30
CA VAL A 292 21.24 1.52 3.54
C VAL A 292 22.55 1.08 2.90
N THR A 293 22.93 -0.16 3.16
CA THR A 293 24.14 -0.77 2.58
C THR A 293 23.75 -1.91 1.66
N LEU A 294 24.45 -2.01 0.53
CA LEU A 294 24.30 -3.07 -0.45
C LEU A 294 25.64 -3.79 -0.61
N ARG A 295 25.64 -5.10 -0.37
CA ARG A 295 26.77 -5.99 -0.59
C ARG A 295 26.59 -6.70 -1.92
N LEU A 296 27.53 -6.50 -2.84
CA LEU A 296 27.56 -7.13 -4.15
C LEU A 296 28.75 -8.10 -4.26
N PRO A 297 28.49 -9.42 -4.22
CA PRO A 297 29.52 -10.44 -4.43
C PRO A 297 29.77 -10.65 -5.94
N LEU A 298 30.80 -10.05 -6.50
CA LEU A 298 31.12 -10.08 -7.93
C LEU A 298 32.30 -11.02 -8.23
N SER A 299 32.15 -11.85 -9.26
CA SER A 299 33.22 -12.66 -9.84
C SER A 299 33.50 -12.16 -11.23
N THR A 300 34.67 -11.55 -11.42
CA THR A 300 35.14 -11.03 -12.70
C THR A 300 36.06 -12.05 -13.34
N THR A 301 35.68 -12.57 -14.49
CA THR A 301 36.42 -13.59 -15.25
C THR A 301 36.75 -13.09 -16.64
N LEU A 302 37.93 -13.45 -17.14
CA LEU A 302 38.23 -13.39 -18.57
C LEU A 302 38.19 -14.81 -19.15
N THR A 303 37.29 -15.03 -20.08
CA THR A 303 37.17 -16.30 -20.83
C THR A 303 37.42 -16.05 -22.31
N THR A 304 38.26 -16.88 -22.92
CA THR A 304 38.45 -16.85 -24.38
C THR A 304 37.22 -17.40 -25.11
N THR A 305 37.11 -17.11 -26.41
CA THR A 305 36.14 -17.71 -27.34
C THR A 305 36.10 -19.25 -27.29
N GLY A 306 37.20 -19.90 -26.91
CA GLY A 306 37.29 -21.35 -26.69
C GLY A 306 36.82 -21.84 -25.31
N GLY A 307 36.25 -20.97 -24.47
CA GLY A 307 35.75 -21.30 -23.14
C GLY A 307 36.82 -21.48 -22.06
N LYS A 308 38.07 -21.12 -22.34
CA LYS A 308 39.18 -21.23 -21.37
C LYS A 308 39.21 -20.00 -20.46
N GLU A 309 39.05 -20.22 -19.16
CA GLU A 309 39.24 -19.18 -18.15
C GLU A 309 40.75 -18.85 -18.02
N LEU A 310 41.09 -17.57 -18.23
CA LEU A 310 42.46 -17.07 -18.17
C LEU A 310 42.81 -16.49 -16.81
N PHE A 311 41.84 -15.82 -16.18
CA PHE A 311 41.87 -15.39 -14.79
C PHE A 311 40.45 -15.21 -14.23
N ARG A 312 40.36 -15.22 -12.89
CA ARG A 312 39.17 -14.89 -12.12
C ARG A 312 39.57 -14.07 -10.90
N VAL A 313 38.84 -12.98 -10.64
CA VAL A 313 38.94 -12.19 -9.41
C VAL A 313 37.56 -12.16 -8.75
N GLN A 314 37.45 -12.69 -7.54
CA GLN A 314 36.26 -12.59 -6.72
C GLN A 314 36.42 -11.41 -5.77
N THR A 315 35.40 -10.55 -5.79
CA THR A 315 35.38 -9.30 -5.06
C THR A 315 34.06 -9.14 -4.35
N GLU A 316 34.11 -8.48 -3.21
CA GLU A 316 32.94 -8.05 -2.48
C GLU A 316 32.93 -6.54 -2.46
N VAL A 317 31.95 -5.96 -3.15
CA VAL A 317 31.75 -4.52 -3.20
C VAL A 317 30.70 -4.15 -2.18
N ASN A 318 31.11 -3.41 -1.15
CA ASN A 318 30.20 -2.87 -0.14
C ASN A 318 29.86 -1.43 -0.50
N LEU A 319 28.59 -1.21 -0.79
CA LEU A 319 28.03 0.06 -1.24
C LEU A 319 27.17 0.67 -0.12
N ILE A 320 27.13 1.99 -0.10
CA ILE A 320 26.14 2.79 0.61
C ILE A 320 25.18 3.34 -0.45
N LEU A 321 23.88 3.20 -0.22
CA LEU A 321 22.84 3.82 -1.05
C LEU A 321 22.52 5.17 -0.41
N GLU A 322 22.89 6.23 -1.10
CA GLU A 322 22.57 7.62 -0.76
C GLU A 322 21.43 8.11 -1.66
N ASP A 323 20.75 9.19 -1.25
CA ASP A 323 19.75 9.89 -2.07
C ASP A 323 18.71 8.96 -2.71
N ILE A 324 18.17 8.01 -1.93
CA ILE A 324 17.12 7.11 -2.41
C ILE A 324 15.87 7.94 -2.70
N VAL A 325 15.47 8.01 -3.96
CA VAL A 325 14.29 8.73 -4.46
C VAL A 325 13.34 7.74 -5.11
N LEU A 326 12.05 7.84 -4.79
CA LEU A 326 11.01 7.10 -5.49
C LEU A 326 10.49 7.93 -6.68
N ASP A 327 10.34 7.27 -7.82
CA ASP A 327 9.64 7.84 -8.97
C ASP A 327 8.12 7.72 -8.79
N GLU A 328 7.38 8.49 -9.60
CA GLU A 328 5.93 8.38 -9.64
C GLU A 328 5.51 6.95 -10.04
N PRO A 329 4.60 6.32 -9.28
CA PRO A 329 4.13 4.98 -9.61
C PRO A 329 3.34 4.97 -10.91
N VAL A 330 3.66 4.02 -11.78
CA VAL A 330 2.98 3.78 -13.05
C VAL A 330 2.29 2.43 -12.97
N ASN A 331 0.96 2.39 -13.10
CA ASN A 331 0.16 1.16 -13.02
C ASN A 331 0.34 0.35 -11.70
N GLY A 332 0.68 1.02 -10.60
CA GLY A 332 0.93 0.37 -9.31
C GLY A 332 2.37 -0.10 -9.10
N ASP A 333 3.24 0.01 -10.11
CA ASP A 333 4.67 -0.24 -9.96
C ASP A 333 5.37 1.03 -9.45
N VAL A 334 6.08 0.93 -8.33
CA VAL A 334 6.89 2.02 -7.76
C VAL A 334 8.34 1.81 -8.18
N SER A 335 8.85 2.70 -9.03
CA SER A 335 10.29 2.72 -9.34
C SER A 335 11.04 3.56 -8.31
N TRP A 336 12.31 3.28 -8.10
CA TRP A 336 13.19 4.11 -7.28
C TRP A 336 14.55 4.25 -7.97
N SER A 337 15.28 5.26 -7.54
CA SER A 337 16.66 5.49 -7.87
C SER A 337 17.43 5.77 -6.60
N ALA A 338 18.73 5.50 -6.61
CA ALA A 338 19.63 5.92 -5.56
C ALA A 338 20.99 6.18 -6.16
N LYS A 339 21.79 6.90 -5.39
CA LYS A 339 23.19 7.10 -5.65
C LYS A 339 23.99 6.03 -4.93
N PHE A 340 24.73 5.24 -5.70
CA PHE A 340 25.61 4.20 -5.19
C PHE A 340 26.97 4.79 -4.88
N ARG A 341 27.41 4.62 -3.63
CA ARG A 341 28.73 5.03 -3.17
C ARG A 341 29.52 3.82 -2.67
N VAL A 342 30.70 3.60 -3.21
CA VAL A 342 31.57 2.48 -2.82
C VAL A 342 32.25 2.82 -1.50
N LYS A 343 31.85 2.11 -0.44
CA LYS A 343 32.54 2.18 0.85
C LYS A 343 33.89 1.48 0.74
N GLU A 344 33.86 0.22 0.33
CA GLU A 344 35.03 -0.64 0.22
C GLU A 344 34.84 -1.72 -0.84
N ILE A 345 35.96 -2.20 -1.36
CA ILE A 345 36.03 -3.33 -2.27
C ILE A 345 37.04 -4.31 -1.66
N ASN A 346 36.57 -5.49 -1.29
CA ASN A 346 37.40 -6.53 -0.71
C ASN A 346 37.66 -7.59 -1.75
N VAL A 347 38.93 -7.81 -2.10
CA VAL A 347 39.32 -8.92 -2.98
C VAL A 347 39.36 -10.19 -2.12
N LEU A 348 38.52 -11.17 -2.47
CA LEU A 348 38.36 -12.40 -1.71
C LEU A 348 39.27 -13.50 -2.24
N GLN A 349 39.34 -13.63 -3.57
CA GLN A 349 40.11 -14.67 -4.23
C GLN A 349 40.56 -14.22 -5.62
N THR A 350 41.82 -14.48 -5.94
CA THR A 350 42.38 -14.28 -7.28
C THR A 350 42.92 -15.61 -7.79
N SER A 351 42.48 -16.06 -8.97
CA SER A 351 43.05 -17.20 -9.68
C SER A 351 43.46 -16.78 -11.10
N SER A 352 44.58 -17.33 -11.57
CA SER A 352 45.07 -17.04 -12.92
C SER A 352 45.91 -18.18 -13.48
N SER A 353 45.91 -18.28 -14.80
CA SER A 353 46.88 -19.11 -15.50
C SER A 353 48.29 -18.51 -15.41
N ARG A 354 49.34 -19.33 -15.56
CA ARG A 354 50.74 -18.93 -15.34
C ARG A 354 51.17 -17.70 -16.15
N SER A 355 50.63 -17.54 -17.35
CA SER A 355 50.89 -16.40 -18.24
C SER A 355 50.10 -15.13 -17.89
N PHE A 356 49.11 -15.21 -16.99
CA PHE A 356 48.22 -14.10 -16.62
C PHE A 356 48.40 -13.63 -15.17
N GLN A 357 49.38 -14.15 -14.42
CA GLN A 357 49.60 -13.76 -13.03
C GLN A 357 49.87 -12.25 -12.87
N LYS A 358 50.70 -11.67 -13.74
CA LYS A 358 51.02 -10.23 -13.70
C LYS A 358 49.80 -9.37 -14.05
N PHE A 359 48.99 -9.83 -15.00
CA PHE A 359 47.77 -9.14 -15.40
C PHE A 359 46.69 -9.23 -14.31
N ALA A 360 46.50 -10.40 -13.70
CA ALA A 360 45.57 -10.57 -12.59
C ALA A 360 45.90 -9.64 -11.41
N ALA A 361 47.19 -9.50 -11.07
CA ALA A 361 47.63 -8.52 -10.06
C ALA A 361 47.38 -7.06 -10.47
N THR A 362 47.48 -6.76 -11.76
CA THR A 362 47.18 -5.42 -12.30
C THR A 362 45.68 -5.12 -12.24
N MET A 363 44.84 -6.09 -12.62
CA MET A 363 43.38 -5.99 -12.49
C MET A 363 42.93 -5.85 -11.04
N GLU A 364 43.57 -6.58 -10.13
CA GLU A 364 43.31 -6.46 -8.70
C GLU A 364 43.61 -5.03 -8.20
N SER A 365 44.74 -4.46 -8.59
CA SER A 365 45.09 -3.06 -8.32
C SER A 365 44.11 -2.08 -8.97
N TRP A 366 43.71 -2.30 -10.23
CA TRP A 366 42.73 -1.45 -10.90
C TRP A 366 41.37 -1.45 -10.20
N ILE A 367 40.87 -2.63 -9.81
CA ILE A 367 39.63 -2.76 -9.06
C ILE A 367 39.75 -2.07 -7.69
N GLY A 368 40.89 -2.23 -7.01
CA GLY A 368 41.13 -1.60 -5.71
C GLY A 368 41.26 -0.07 -5.76
N GLU A 369 41.86 0.46 -6.83
CA GLU A 369 42.16 1.89 -6.98
C GLU A 369 41.02 2.68 -7.63
N HIS A 370 40.25 2.08 -8.52
CA HIS A 370 39.24 2.79 -9.31
C HIS A 370 37.82 2.67 -8.73
N LYS A 371 37.65 3.06 -7.45
CA LYS A 371 36.33 3.20 -6.82
C LYS A 371 35.39 4.09 -7.65
N ALA A 372 35.90 5.21 -8.15
CA ALA A 372 35.13 6.18 -8.94
C ALA A 372 34.61 5.60 -10.27
N PHE A 373 35.36 4.68 -10.88
CA PHE A 373 34.91 3.99 -12.10
C PHE A 373 33.74 3.06 -11.80
N LEU A 374 33.83 2.25 -10.74
CA LEU A 374 32.72 1.39 -10.31
C LEU A 374 31.50 2.21 -9.89
N GLU A 375 31.70 3.31 -9.15
CA GLU A 375 30.60 4.23 -8.81
C GLU A 375 29.95 4.81 -10.07
N ASN A 376 30.71 5.29 -11.06
CA ASN A 376 30.16 5.81 -12.30
C ASN A 376 29.41 4.72 -13.08
N LEU A 377 29.95 3.51 -13.17
CA LEU A 377 29.32 2.39 -13.85
C LEU A 377 27.99 2.01 -13.17
N LEU A 378 27.99 1.86 -11.84
CA LEU A 378 26.79 1.55 -11.07
C LEU A 378 25.76 2.69 -11.18
N ASN A 379 26.16 3.94 -11.04
CA ASN A 379 25.24 5.10 -11.12
C ASN A 379 24.70 5.36 -12.54
N THR A 380 25.45 4.99 -13.57
CA THR A 380 25.06 5.18 -14.99
C THR A 380 24.16 4.04 -15.47
N TYR A 381 24.51 2.80 -15.15
CA TYR A 381 23.88 1.61 -15.73
C TYR A 381 22.97 0.85 -14.76
N ILE A 382 23.19 0.95 -13.44
CA ILE A 382 22.28 0.45 -12.41
C ILE A 382 21.39 1.60 -11.94
N ARG A 383 20.54 2.10 -12.85
CA ARG A 383 19.29 2.77 -12.45
C ARG A 383 18.26 1.67 -12.23
N GLY A 384 18.39 0.97 -11.11
CA GLY A 384 17.57 -0.21 -10.82
C GLY A 384 16.20 0.19 -10.30
N SER A 385 15.14 -0.07 -11.05
CA SER A 385 13.82 -0.28 -10.45
C SER A 385 13.92 -1.49 -9.50
N LEU A 386 13.73 -1.32 -8.19
CA LEU A 386 13.37 -2.48 -7.36
C LEU A 386 12.02 -2.88 -7.92
N PRO A 387 11.82 -4.16 -8.23
CA PRO A 387 10.50 -4.70 -8.37
C PRO A 387 9.88 -4.78 -6.96
N VAL A 388 9.64 -3.64 -6.29
CA VAL A 388 8.60 -3.61 -5.25
C VAL A 388 7.30 -3.61 -6.03
N HIS A 389 6.93 -4.78 -6.53
CA HIS A 389 5.64 -5.02 -7.15
C HIS A 389 4.58 -4.96 -6.05
N LEU A 390 4.19 -3.76 -5.65
CA LEU A 390 2.96 -3.56 -4.92
C LEU A 390 1.83 -3.71 -5.94
N ARG A 391 1.58 -4.95 -6.39
CA ARG A 391 0.37 -5.31 -7.14
C ARG A 391 -0.80 -5.10 -6.21
N SER A 392 -1.28 -3.86 -6.19
CA SER A 392 -2.42 -3.53 -5.39
C SER A 392 -3.68 -3.71 -6.24
N PRO A 393 -4.66 -4.50 -5.75
CA PRO A 393 -5.93 -4.72 -6.43
C PRO A 393 -6.84 -3.49 -6.39
N LEU A 394 -6.43 -2.41 -5.71
CA LEU A 394 -7.05 -1.11 -5.85
C LEU A 394 -6.67 -0.61 -7.24
N VAL A 395 -7.64 -0.37 -8.11
CA VAL A 395 -7.40 0.39 -9.32
C VAL A 395 -6.97 1.80 -8.85
N TRP A 396 -5.67 2.06 -8.76
CA TRP A 396 -5.12 3.38 -8.44
C TRP A 396 -5.40 4.28 -9.63
N THR A 397 -6.61 4.80 -9.68
CA THR A 397 -7.06 5.70 -10.74
C THR A 397 -6.42 7.09 -10.64
N HIS A 398 -5.51 7.31 -9.69
CA HIS A 398 -4.95 8.61 -9.35
C HIS A 398 -3.42 8.53 -9.16
N ARG A 399 -2.73 9.60 -9.59
CA ARG A 399 -1.29 9.77 -9.43
C ARG A 399 -0.96 9.92 -7.93
N LEU A 400 0.02 9.17 -7.47
CA LEU A 400 0.51 9.24 -6.10
C LEU A 400 1.89 9.87 -6.14
N HIS A 401 2.22 10.67 -5.15
CA HIS A 401 3.61 11.03 -4.90
C HIS A 401 4.04 10.32 -3.63
N ALA A 402 5.09 9.51 -3.75
CA ALA A 402 5.66 8.79 -2.63
C ALA A 402 6.95 9.49 -2.17
N ARG A 403 7.13 9.66 -0.85
CA ARG A 403 8.38 10.15 -0.26
C ARG A 403 8.96 9.09 0.67
N PRO A 404 10.20 8.64 0.44
CA PRO A 404 10.83 7.68 1.33
C PRO A 404 11.23 8.34 2.66
N ASN A 405 11.10 7.57 3.74
CA ASN A 405 11.68 7.87 5.04
C ASN A 405 12.26 6.57 5.58
N PHE A 406 13.46 6.60 6.13
CA PHE A 406 14.12 5.41 6.64
C PHE A 406 13.79 5.28 8.12
N THR A 407 13.60 4.04 8.56
CA THR A 407 13.58 3.74 9.98
C THR A 407 14.52 2.59 10.25
N THR A 408 14.91 2.48 11.51
CA THR A 408 15.99 1.61 12.00
C THR A 408 15.86 0.11 11.70
N SER A 409 14.73 -0.32 11.15
CA SER A 409 14.44 -1.72 10.83
C SER A 409 13.66 -1.94 9.53
N SER A 410 13.25 -0.87 8.84
CA SER A 410 12.41 -0.97 7.63
C SER A 410 12.50 0.28 6.76
N LEU A 411 12.27 0.05 5.46
CA LEU A 411 12.14 1.08 4.46
C LEU A 411 10.70 1.60 4.47
N ASN A 412 10.50 2.86 4.89
CA ASN A 412 9.17 3.44 5.00
C ASN A 412 8.90 4.41 3.87
N PHE A 413 7.65 4.50 3.44
CA PHE A 413 7.25 5.38 2.34
C PHE A 413 5.95 6.09 2.67
N HIS A 414 5.92 7.41 2.50
CA HIS A 414 4.72 8.23 2.64
C HIS A 414 4.09 8.41 1.27
N VAL A 415 2.91 7.86 1.04
CA VAL A 415 2.20 7.95 -0.23
C VAL A 415 1.09 8.99 -0.10
N HIS A 416 1.28 10.16 -0.68
CA HIS A 416 0.25 11.19 -0.73
C HIS A 416 -0.66 10.99 -1.95
N PRO A 417 -1.99 10.95 -1.77
CA PRO A 417 -2.93 11.08 -2.87
C PRO A 417 -2.93 12.54 -3.33
N HIS A 418 -2.15 12.87 -4.36
CA HIS A 418 -2.23 14.21 -4.95
C HIS A 418 -3.52 14.33 -5.78
N PHE A 419 -4.33 15.31 -5.42
CA PHE A 419 -5.41 15.79 -6.26
C PHE A 419 -4.81 16.59 -7.42
N SER A 420 -4.80 16.03 -8.62
CA SER A 420 -4.70 16.83 -9.84
C SER A 420 -6.12 17.23 -10.27
N PRO A 421 -6.42 18.51 -10.55
CA PRO A 421 -7.66 18.85 -11.23
C PRO A 421 -7.69 18.16 -12.60
N PRO A 422 -8.88 17.84 -13.16
CA PRO A 422 -8.97 17.22 -14.47
C PRO A 422 -8.27 18.12 -15.49
N LEU A 423 -7.24 17.60 -16.16
CA LEU A 423 -6.70 18.21 -17.36
C LEU A 423 -7.84 18.29 -18.36
N ARG A 424 -8.32 19.52 -18.60
CA ARG A 424 -9.20 19.80 -19.74
C ARG A 424 -8.46 19.38 -21.00
N VAL A 425 -9.02 18.43 -21.73
CA VAL A 425 -8.68 18.23 -23.13
C VAL A 425 -9.18 19.48 -23.86
N LEU A 426 -8.26 20.34 -24.29
CA LEU A 426 -8.58 21.30 -25.35
C LEU A 426 -8.74 20.48 -26.63
N VAL A 427 -9.92 20.64 -27.24
CA VAL A 427 -10.43 19.95 -28.43
C VAL A 427 -9.43 19.94 -29.57
#